data_AF-A0A0K9XVT5-F1
#
_entry.id   AF-A0A0K9XVT5-F1
#
_cell.length_a   1.000
_cell.length_b   1.000
_cell.length_c   1.000
_cell.angle_alpha   90.00
_cell.angle_beta   90.00
_cell.angle_gamma   90.00
#
_symmetry.space_group_name_H-M   'P 1'
#
loop_
_entity.id
_entity.type
_entity.pdbx_description
1 polymer ?
#
loop_
_entity_poly.entity_id
_entity_poly.type
_entity_poly.pdbx_seq_one_letter_code
_entity_poly.pdbx_strand_id
1 'polypeptide(L)'
;MERIKFFLDNSPIQNVTKADENVSINFSEIKSFLCEADNYSFDQIKLKLKPNRNKIVIDIATGIQYPAYDDFMTIIKQSKYAGYFDLQ
;
A
#
# COMPACT_ATOMS: atom_id res chain seq x y z
N MET A 1 0.01 -9.32 -17.07
CA MET A 1 0.49 -9.55 -15.69
C MET A 1 -0.05 -8.45 -14.81
N GLU A 2 -0.58 -8.77 -13.63
CA GLU A 2 -1.02 -7.76 -12.65
C GLU A 2 0.21 -7.07 -12.02
N ARG A 3 0.30 -5.74 -12.18
CA ARG A 3 1.44 -4.92 -11.73
C ARG A 3 1.40 -4.60 -10.24
N ILE A 4 0.20 -4.42 -9.67
CA ILE A 4 0.01 -4.11 -8.24
C ILE A 4 -0.71 -5.27 -7.55
N LYS A 5 -0.04 -5.90 -6.57
CA LYS A 5 -0.60 -7.03 -5.82
C LYS A 5 -0.70 -6.71 -4.34
N PHE A 6 -1.82 -7.10 -3.72
CA PHE A 6 -2.02 -6.99 -2.27
C PHE A 6 -1.93 -8.36 -1.60
N PHE A 7 -1.23 -8.40 -0.48
CA PHE A 7 -1.11 -9.57 0.38
C PHE A 7 -1.57 -9.22 1.79
N LEU A 8 -2.31 -10.15 2.39
CA LEU A 8 -2.60 -10.14 3.82
C LEU A 8 -1.55 -11.00 4.50
N ASP A 9 -0.93 -10.49 5.56
CA ASP A 9 -0.06 -11.32 6.40
C ASP A 9 -0.95 -12.33 7.15
N ASN A 10 -0.77 -13.63 6.89
CA ASN A 10 -1.46 -14.70 7.61
C ASN A 10 -0.86 -14.93 9.01
N SER A 11 -0.40 -13.87 9.68
CA SER A 11 0.00 -14.01 11.09
C SER A 11 -1.26 -14.21 11.94
N PRO A 12 -1.26 -15.18 12.87
CA PRO A 12 -2.36 -15.31 13.81
C PRO A 12 -2.48 -13.99 14.55
N ILE A 13 -3.69 -13.44 14.56
CA ILE A 13 -4.04 -12.16 15.21
C ILE A 13 -3.71 -12.31 16.71
N GLN A 14 -2.49 -11.95 17.11
CA GLN A 14 -2.12 -11.87 18.51
C GLN A 14 -2.53 -10.50 19.02
N ASN A 15 -3.72 -10.44 19.61
CA ASN A 15 -4.21 -9.38 20.48
C ASN A 15 -3.88 -7.96 20.00
N VAL A 16 -4.63 -7.49 18.98
CA VAL A 16 -4.75 -6.06 18.72
C VAL A 16 -5.46 -5.44 19.91
N THR A 17 -4.66 -4.90 20.83
CA THR A 17 -5.15 -4.09 21.93
C THR A 17 -5.60 -2.76 21.33
N LYS A 18 -6.92 -2.58 21.24
CA LYS A 18 -7.61 -1.30 21.01
C LYS A 18 -6.97 -0.40 19.94
N ALA A 19 -7.07 -0.79 18.67
CA ALA A 19 -6.99 0.16 17.58
C ALA A 19 -8.42 0.49 17.15
N ASP A 20 -8.76 1.78 17.27
CA ASP A 20 -10.04 2.43 16.97
C ASP A 20 -11.02 1.64 16.08
N GLU A 21 -12.17 1.35 16.68
CA GLU A 21 -13.40 1.02 15.98
C GLU A 21 -13.73 2.16 14.99
N ASN A 22 -13.51 1.93 13.68
CA ASN A 22 -14.32 2.42 12.53
C ASN A 22 -13.55 2.68 11.21
N VAL A 23 -12.25 2.36 11.07
CA VAL A 23 -11.56 2.55 9.78
C VAL A 23 -11.24 1.21 9.12
N SER A 24 -12.25 0.63 8.47
CA SER A 24 -12.07 -0.50 7.57
C SER A 24 -11.36 -0.01 6.30
N ILE A 25 -10.10 -0.42 6.12
CA ILE A 25 -9.32 -0.08 4.93
C ILE A 25 -9.98 -0.72 3.70
N ASN A 26 -10.52 0.11 2.80
CA ASN A 26 -11.10 -0.37 1.55
C ASN A 26 -10.00 -0.68 0.53
N PHE A 27 -9.53 -1.92 0.50
CA PHE A 27 -8.49 -2.38 -0.42
C PHE A 27 -8.83 -2.18 -1.90
N SER A 28 -10.11 -2.30 -2.27
CA SER A 28 -10.53 -2.10 -3.67
C SER A 28 -10.30 -0.66 -4.10
N GLU A 29 -10.70 0.29 -3.24
CA GLU A 29 -10.55 1.72 -3.49
C GLU A 29 -9.07 2.13 -3.56
N ILE A 30 -8.25 1.66 -2.61
CA ILE A 30 -6.81 1.93 -2.59
C ILE A 30 -6.13 1.30 -3.81
N LYS A 31 -6.51 0.09 -4.20
CA LYS A 31 -5.95 -0.56 -5.39
C LYS A 31 -6.25 0.24 -6.66
N SER A 32 -7.49 0.71 -6.85
CA SER A 32 -7.85 1.55 -8.00
C SER A 32 -7.03 2.84 -8.01
N PHE A 33 -6.94 3.53 -6.87
CA PHE A 33 -6.13 4.74 -6.73
C PHE A 33 -4.66 4.50 -7.11
N LEU A 34 -4.05 3.41 -6.63
CA LEU A 34 -2.65 3.12 -6.94
C LEU A 34 -2.45 2.75 -8.41
N CYS A 35 -3.39 2.05 -9.03
CA CYS A 35 -3.35 1.76 -10.47
C CYS A 35 -3.45 3.04 -11.31
N GLU A 36 -4.22 4.03 -10.86
CA GLU A 36 -4.33 5.34 -11.52
C GLU A 36 -3.10 6.21 -11.30
N ALA A 37 -2.52 6.16 -10.10
CA ALA A 37 -1.29 6.88 -9.76
C ALA A 37 -0.04 6.28 -10.45
N ASP A 38 -0.07 4.98 -10.76
CA ASP A 38 1.05 4.29 -11.39
C ASP A 38 1.22 4.69 -12.87
N ASN A 39 2.15 5.61 -13.10
CA ASN A 39 2.55 6.06 -14.43
C ASN A 39 3.74 5.25 -15.00
N TYR A 40 3.60 3.93 -15.07
CA TYR A 40 4.68 3.02 -15.51
C TYR A 40 5.93 3.08 -14.62
N SER A 41 5.74 3.33 -13.33
CA SER A 41 6.81 3.60 -12.37
C SER A 41 7.57 2.35 -11.90
N PHE A 42 7.00 1.16 -12.13
CA PHE A 42 7.59 -0.15 -11.77
C PHE A 42 7.03 -1.28 -12.64
N ASP A 43 7.76 -2.38 -12.80
CA ASP A 43 7.22 -3.58 -13.46
C ASP A 43 6.21 -4.30 -12.55
N GLN A 44 6.53 -4.40 -11.25
CA GLN A 44 5.66 -4.99 -10.25
C GLN A 44 5.89 -4.39 -8.86
N ILE A 45 4.81 -4.15 -8.13
CA ILE A 45 4.81 -3.82 -6.71
C ILE A 45 3.89 -4.79 -5.94
N LYS A 46 4.37 -5.25 -4.79
CA LYS A 46 3.64 -6.06 -3.83
C LYS A 46 3.47 -5.26 -2.55
N LEU A 47 2.23 -5.13 -2.12
CA LEU A 47 1.82 -4.41 -0.93
C LEU A 47 1.32 -5.39 0.11
N LYS A 48 1.66 -5.13 1.37
CA LYS A 48 1.30 -6.00 2.48
C LYS A 48 0.59 -5.21 3.56
N LEU A 49 -0.57 -5.69 4.02
CA LEU A 49 -1.21 -5.14 5.21
C LEU A 49 -0.53 -5.70 6.46
N LYS A 50 -0.04 -4.83 7.34
CA LYS A 50 0.43 -5.16 8.69
C LYS A 50 -0.73 -4.96 9.68
N PRO A 51 -1.38 -6.04 10.17
CA PRO A 51 -2.55 -5.94 11.04
C PRO A 51 -2.25 -5.18 12.34
N ASN A 52 -1.07 -5.41 12.93
CA ASN A 52 -0.65 -4.79 14.18
C ASN A 52 -0.56 -3.26 14.12
N ARG A 53 -0.43 -2.68 12.92
CA ARG A 53 -0.33 -1.23 12.71
C ARG A 53 -1.54 -0.66 11.96
N ASN A 54 -2.40 -1.52 11.41
CA ASN A 54 -3.40 -1.16 10.40
C ASN A 54 -2.78 -0.31 9.26
N LYS A 55 -1.60 -0.71 8.77
CA LYS A 55 -0.84 -0.01 7.72
C LYS A 55 -0.49 -0.92 6.55
N ILE A 56 -0.43 -0.35 5.36
CA ILE A 56 0.04 -0.96 4.13
C ILE A 56 1.53 -0.62 3.97
N VAL A 57 2.36 -1.64 3.75
CA VAL A 57 3.79 -1.48 3.42
C VAL A 57 4.08 -2.01 2.03
N ILE A 58 5.18 -1.53 1.45
CA ILE A 58 5.75 -2.12 0.24
C ILE A 58 6.58 -3.33 0.67
N ASP A 59 6.20 -4.51 0.19
CA ASP A 59 6.91 -5.77 0.44
C ASP A 59 7.99 -5.99 -0.61
N ILE A 60 7.64 -5.82 -1.89
CA ILE A 60 8.56 -5.98 -3.02
C ILE A 60 8.21 -4.93 -4.08
N ALA A 61 9.22 -4.27 -4.65
CA ALA A 61 9.10 -3.47 -5.85
C ALA A 61 10.21 -3.86 -6.83
N THR A 62 9.86 -4.13 -8.10
CA THR A 62 10.80 -4.55 -9.15
C THR A 62 10.63 -3.68 -10.39
N GLY A 63 11.73 -3.49 -11.14
CA GLY A 63 11.70 -2.70 -12.37
C GLY A 63 11.40 -1.21 -12.12
N ILE A 64 11.85 -0.69 -10.99
CA ILE A 64 11.62 0.69 -10.57
C ILE A 64 12.23 1.64 -11.61
N GLN A 65 11.43 2.60 -12.08
CA GLN A 65 11.86 3.63 -13.02
C GLN A 65 11.86 4.99 -12.35
N TYR A 66 13.02 5.63 -12.28
CA TYR A 66 13.15 7.01 -11.81
C TYR A 66 13.10 7.98 -13.00
N PRO A 67 12.45 9.16 -12.87
CA PRO A 67 11.85 9.72 -11.64
C PRO A 67 10.40 9.28 -11.37
N ALA A 68 9.77 8.51 -12.27
CA ALA A 68 8.35 8.17 -12.20
C ALA A 68 7.94 7.49 -10.87
N TYR A 69 8.84 6.72 -10.25
CA TYR A 69 8.63 6.14 -8.93
C TYR A 69 8.57 7.17 -7.80
N ASP A 70 9.38 8.23 -7.86
CA ASP A 70 9.33 9.30 -6.86
C ASP A 70 8.04 10.11 -6.98
N ASP A 71 7.56 10.34 -8.21
CA ASP A 71 6.26 10.96 -8.47
C ASP A 71 5.12 10.09 -7.93
N PHE A 72 5.16 8.78 -8.20
CA PHE A 72 4.20 7.81 -7.65
C PHE A 72 4.18 7.85 -6.11
N MET A 73 5.35 7.82 -5.47
CA MET A 73 5.45 7.89 -4.00
C MET A 73 4.96 9.23 -3.45
N THR A 74 5.18 10.32 -4.18
CA THR A 74 4.70 11.66 -3.83
C THR A 74 3.17 11.73 -3.90
N ILE A 75 2.56 11.18 -4.95
CA ILE A 75 1.10 11.09 -5.11
C ILE A 75 0.49 10.32 -3.93
N ILE A 76 1.09 9.18 -3.53
CA ILE A 76 0.61 8.43 -2.36
C ILE A 76 0.69 9.28 -1.09
N LYS A 77 1.84 9.92 -0.83
CA LYS A 77 2.08 10.76 0.36
C LYS A 77 1.16 11.98 0.45
N GLN A 78 0.72 12.52 -0.69
CA GLN A 78 -0.19 13.67 -0.74
C GLN A 78 -1.68 13.28 -0.82
N SER A 79 -1.99 11.99 -1.00
CA SER A 79 -3.36 11.50 -1.12
C SER A 79 -4.09 11.42 0.23
N LYS A 80 -5.43 11.33 0.17
CA LYS A 80 -6.26 11.00 1.34
C LYS A 80 -5.93 9.64 1.96
N TYR A 81 -5.20 8.77 1.25
CA TYR A 81 -4.79 7.45 1.72
C TYR A 81 -3.41 7.44 2.37
N ALA A 82 -2.68 8.56 2.40
CA ALA A 82 -1.32 8.62 2.95
C ALA A 82 -1.24 8.03 4.38
N GLY A 83 -2.28 8.29 5.19
CA GLY A 83 -2.42 7.75 6.54
C GLY A 83 -2.53 6.23 6.62
N TYR A 84 -2.78 5.51 5.52
CA TYR A 84 -2.79 4.05 5.49
C TYR A 84 -1.43 3.44 5.14
N PHE A 85 -0.50 4.21 4.58
CA PHE A 85 0.80 3.67 4.18
C PHE A 85 1.88 3.93 5.24
N ASP A 86 2.76 2.96 5.42
CA ASP A 86 3.99 3.07 6.20
C ASP A 86 5.16 3.03 5.20
N LEU A 87 5.43 4.20 4.60
CA LEU A 87 6.43 4.43 3.54
C LEU A 87 7.80 4.89 4.10
N GLN A 88 8.17 4.37 5.28
CA GLN A 88 9.47 4.68 5.92
C GLN A 88 10.66 4.36 5.02
#